data_AF-A0A804KE64-F1
#
_entry.id   AF-A0A804KE64-F1
#
_cell.length_a   1.000
_cell.length_b   1.000
_cell.length_c   1.000
_cell.angle_alpha   90.00
_cell.angle_beta   90.00
_cell.angle_gamma   90.00
#
_symmetry.space_group_name_H-M   'P 1'
#
loop_
_entity.id
_entity.type
_entity.pdbx_description
1 polymer ?
#
loop_
_entity_poly.entity_id
_entity_poly.type
_entity_poly.pdbx_seq_one_letter_code
_entity_poly.pdbx_strand_id
1 'polypeptide(L)'
;MARISVLFFFLSLLLLATAGVSSGAPTKRVGIYELRRGEFSVKVTNWGATITSVVLPDSKGKVADIALGYDGIRPYTNDTTNFGALVGRVANRIANARFTLNGRTYHLLPNDGNNTLHGGPKGFGRVIWTVKDKVDGEYPYITLYYRSVDGEQGFPGDLDVYVTYKIDDDFVLSVIMHAVPLTKPTPINLAQHTYWNLGGHESGSILEDRIKIFASHITPVNDQLIPTGEIRSVSGTPFDFREPAKIGSKIGRVPGGYDINYVLSSPADVQGVRKVAVVEDGRGSGRVLELWANQPGVQFYTGNFLKHERGKNGHYYKIHDGLCLETQGFPDSVNHPKFPNQIYSPGQVYKHFMQFKFSFK
;
A
#
# COMPACT_ATOMS: atom_id res chain seq x y z
N MET A 1 11.50 51.23 -80.92
CA MET A 1 10.29 50.99 -80.12
C MET A 1 10.70 50.94 -78.65
N ALA A 2 10.11 51.80 -77.82
CA ALA A 2 10.45 51.97 -76.41
C ALA A 2 9.32 51.43 -75.52
N ARG A 3 9.65 50.72 -74.44
CA ARG A 3 9.37 51.09 -73.03
C ARG A 3 9.36 49.89 -72.08
N ILE A 4 9.90 50.19 -70.90
CA ILE A 4 9.98 49.48 -69.62
C ILE A 4 8.62 48.93 -69.15
N SER A 5 8.60 47.74 -68.51
CA SER A 5 7.73 47.44 -67.34
C SER A 5 8.26 46.21 -66.59
N VAL A 6 8.83 46.41 -65.39
CA VAL A 6 8.23 46.23 -64.04
C VAL A 6 8.18 44.77 -63.57
N LEU A 7 9.11 44.51 -62.65
CA LEU A 7 9.19 43.49 -61.60
C LEU A 7 7.84 42.99 -61.08
N PHE A 8 7.64 41.67 -61.02
CA PHE A 8 6.76 41.02 -60.05
C PHE A 8 7.47 39.81 -59.43
N PHE A 9 7.76 39.93 -58.15
CA PHE A 9 8.23 38.89 -57.25
C PHE A 9 7.10 37.87 -57.04
N PHE A 10 7.32 36.60 -57.37
CA PHE A 10 6.57 35.49 -56.78
C PHE A 10 7.58 34.50 -56.19
N LEU A 11 7.78 34.62 -54.88
CA LEU A 11 8.53 33.69 -54.07
C LEU A 11 7.63 32.48 -53.82
N SER A 12 7.82 31.37 -54.54
CA SER A 12 7.15 30.12 -54.24
C SER A 12 7.88 29.39 -53.11
N LEU A 13 7.15 29.26 -52.00
CA LEU A 13 7.45 28.48 -50.80
C LEU A 13 7.93 27.06 -51.13
N LEU A 14 9.12 26.69 -50.63
CA LEU A 14 9.42 25.31 -50.28
C LEU A 14 9.77 25.28 -48.78
N LEU A 15 8.73 25.30 -47.94
CA LEU A 15 8.86 24.97 -46.53
C LEU A 15 8.91 23.44 -46.42
N LEU A 16 10.11 22.89 -46.20
CA LEU A 16 10.24 21.56 -45.63
C LEU A 16 9.59 21.60 -44.24
N ALA A 17 8.38 21.06 -44.14
CA ALA A 17 7.79 20.74 -42.85
C ALA A 17 8.61 19.59 -42.24
N THR A 18 9.56 19.91 -41.37
CA THR A 18 10.05 18.96 -40.38
C THR A 18 8.87 18.66 -39.46
N ALA A 19 8.17 17.56 -39.72
CA ALA A 19 7.25 16.99 -38.76
C ALA A 19 8.09 16.55 -37.55
N GLY A 20 8.17 17.44 -36.56
CA GLY A 20 8.64 17.08 -35.24
C GLY A 20 7.68 16.03 -34.70
N VAL A 21 8.11 14.77 -34.70
CA VAL A 21 7.48 13.73 -33.91
C VAL A 21 7.74 14.12 -32.46
N SER A 22 6.82 14.88 -31.87
CA SER A 22 6.77 14.96 -30.41
C SER A 22 6.36 13.57 -29.95
N SER A 23 7.32 12.78 -29.50
CA SER A 23 7.09 11.60 -28.68
C SER A 23 6.57 12.07 -27.31
N GLY A 24 5.39 12.67 -27.30
CA GLY A 24 4.64 12.90 -26.07
C GLY A 24 4.39 11.54 -25.46
N ALA A 25 5.00 11.28 -24.30
CA ALA A 25 4.65 10.12 -23.51
C ALA A 25 3.11 10.08 -23.36
N PRO A 26 2.45 8.94 -23.59
CA PRO A 26 1.01 8.86 -23.52
C PRO A 26 0.55 9.41 -22.16
N THR A 27 -0.37 10.37 -22.19
CA THR A 27 -0.93 10.96 -20.97
C THR A 27 -1.52 9.82 -20.13
N LYS A 28 -0.94 9.58 -18.95
CA LYS A 28 -1.43 8.55 -18.04
C LYS A 28 -2.82 8.97 -17.56
N ARG A 29 -3.88 8.36 -18.10
CA ARG A 29 -5.25 8.58 -17.64
C ARG A 29 -5.44 7.90 -16.29
N VAL A 30 -6.01 8.62 -15.34
CA VAL A 30 -6.40 8.04 -14.05
C VAL A 30 -7.80 7.43 -14.18
N GLY A 31 -7.96 6.21 -13.72
CA GLY A 31 -9.20 5.44 -13.80
C GLY A 31 -9.44 4.58 -12.57
N ILE A 32 -10.66 4.06 -12.45
CA ILE A 32 -11.05 3.02 -11.50
C ILE A 32 -11.35 1.77 -12.31
N TYR A 33 -10.78 0.64 -11.91
CA TYR A 33 -10.84 -0.64 -12.59
C TYR A 33 -11.45 -1.66 -11.63
N GLU A 34 -12.52 -2.33 -12.06
CA GLU A 34 -13.16 -3.38 -11.28
C GLU A 34 -12.64 -4.76 -11.72
N LEU A 35 -12.35 -5.59 -10.72
CA LEU A 35 -12.20 -7.03 -10.83
C LEU A 35 -13.44 -7.65 -10.17
N ARG A 36 -14.10 -8.60 -10.83
CA ARG A 36 -15.32 -9.22 -10.31
C ARG A 36 -15.36 -10.70 -10.65
N ARG A 37 -15.70 -11.52 -9.65
CA ARG A 37 -16.01 -12.94 -9.78
C ARG A 37 -17.21 -13.25 -8.89
N GLY A 38 -18.36 -13.56 -9.51
CA GLY A 38 -19.61 -13.75 -8.79
C GLY A 38 -19.98 -12.53 -7.94
N GLU A 39 -20.22 -12.76 -6.65
CA GLU A 39 -20.57 -11.72 -5.66
C GLU A 39 -19.35 -11.00 -5.07
N PHE A 40 -18.14 -11.43 -5.40
CA PHE A 40 -16.91 -10.78 -4.95
C PHE A 40 -16.43 -9.75 -5.98
N SER A 41 -16.27 -8.50 -5.57
CA SER A 41 -15.65 -7.49 -6.42
C SER A 41 -14.66 -6.59 -5.70
N VAL A 42 -13.63 -6.17 -6.43
CA VAL A 42 -12.56 -5.32 -5.94
C VAL A 42 -12.37 -4.20 -6.95
N LYS A 43 -12.35 -2.95 -6.49
CA LYS A 43 -12.04 -1.79 -7.34
C LYS A 43 -10.68 -1.22 -7.00
N VAL A 44 -9.84 -1.07 -8.02
CA VAL A 44 -8.49 -0.52 -7.92
C VAL A 44 -8.41 0.75 -8.77
N THR A 45 -7.76 1.80 -8.29
CA THR A 45 -7.37 2.94 -9.13
C THR A 45 -5.88 2.92 -9.40
N ASN A 46 -5.46 3.38 -10.58
CA ASN A 46 -4.05 3.54 -10.90
C ASN A 46 -3.42 4.81 -10.29
N TRP A 47 -4.18 5.63 -9.57
CA TRP A 47 -3.60 6.59 -8.61
C TRP A 47 -3.14 5.83 -7.37
N GLY A 48 -1.84 5.83 -7.09
CA GLY A 48 -1.30 5.17 -5.89
C GLY A 48 -1.40 3.64 -5.89
N ALA A 49 -1.80 3.04 -7.03
CA ALA A 49 -2.19 1.63 -7.11
C ALA A 49 -3.20 1.23 -6.01
N THR A 50 -4.17 2.09 -5.74
CA THR A 50 -5.00 2.04 -4.55
C THR A 50 -6.20 1.08 -4.68
N ILE A 51 -6.42 0.22 -3.68
CA ILE A 51 -7.70 -0.47 -3.49
C ILE A 51 -8.72 0.54 -2.94
N THR A 52 -9.80 0.74 -3.68
CA THR A 52 -10.86 1.72 -3.36
C THR A 52 -12.13 1.09 -2.81
N SER A 53 -12.32 -0.22 -3.02
CA SER A 53 -13.53 -0.95 -2.67
C SER A 53 -13.26 -2.46 -2.66
N VAL A 54 -13.81 -3.18 -1.69
CA VAL A 54 -13.81 -4.64 -1.60
C VAL A 54 -15.18 -5.10 -1.14
N VAL A 55 -15.97 -5.69 -2.04
CA VAL A 55 -17.39 -5.98 -1.86
C VAL A 55 -17.62 -7.50 -1.85
N LEU A 56 -18.30 -8.00 -0.82
CA LEU A 56 -18.64 -9.41 -0.64
C LEU A 56 -19.86 -9.60 0.28
N PRO A 57 -20.57 -10.74 0.21
CA PRO A 57 -21.66 -11.07 1.11
C PRO A 57 -21.20 -11.24 2.56
N ASP A 58 -22.17 -11.35 3.46
CA ASP A 58 -22.02 -11.80 4.85
C ASP A 58 -22.61 -13.22 4.99
N SER A 59 -22.66 -13.82 6.20
CA SER A 59 -23.21 -15.17 6.35
C SER A 59 -24.73 -15.30 6.10
N LYS A 60 -25.41 -14.17 5.87
CA LYS A 60 -26.84 -14.09 5.49
C LYS A 60 -27.03 -13.62 4.05
N GLY A 61 -25.97 -13.49 3.26
CA GLY A 61 -26.01 -13.02 1.87
C GLY A 61 -26.12 -11.50 1.71
N LYS A 62 -26.04 -10.70 2.79
CA LYS A 62 -26.03 -9.24 2.67
C LYS A 62 -24.66 -8.75 2.24
N VAL A 63 -24.63 -8.13 1.07
CA VAL A 63 -23.41 -7.56 0.49
C VAL A 63 -23.04 -6.23 1.15
N ALA A 64 -21.75 -6.03 1.45
CA ALA A 64 -21.21 -4.74 1.87
C ALA A 64 -19.80 -4.54 1.31
N ASP A 65 -19.41 -3.28 1.17
CA ASP A 65 -18.01 -2.90 0.94
C ASP A 65 -17.28 -2.81 2.30
N ILE A 66 -16.22 -3.59 2.47
CA ILE A 66 -15.47 -3.73 3.73
C ILE A 66 -14.16 -2.94 3.76
N ALA A 67 -13.82 -2.23 2.69
CA ALA A 67 -12.64 -1.35 2.66
C ALA A 67 -13.07 0.11 2.91
N LEU A 68 -12.39 0.83 3.79
CA LEU A 68 -12.59 2.28 3.89
C LEU A 68 -11.97 2.97 2.66
N GLY A 69 -12.52 4.11 2.28
CA GLY A 69 -12.02 4.90 1.17
C GLY A 69 -12.95 6.06 0.81
N TYR A 70 -12.78 6.57 -0.41
CA TYR A 70 -13.54 7.71 -0.91
C TYR A 70 -14.36 7.38 -2.16
N ASP A 71 -15.37 8.21 -2.42
CA ASP A 71 -16.10 8.23 -3.69
C ASP A 71 -15.28 8.93 -4.77
N GLY A 72 -15.01 8.22 -5.86
CA GLY A 72 -14.23 8.73 -7.00
C GLY A 72 -12.76 8.96 -6.69
N ILE A 73 -12.02 9.50 -7.65
CA ILE A 73 -10.55 9.62 -7.59
C ILE A 73 -10.09 10.89 -6.88
N ARG A 74 -10.82 12.01 -7.06
CA ARG A 74 -10.37 13.34 -6.62
C ARG A 74 -10.02 13.42 -5.12
N PRO A 75 -10.77 12.79 -4.19
CA PRO A 75 -10.38 12.80 -2.79
C PRO A 75 -9.03 12.13 -2.51
N TYR A 76 -8.70 11.05 -3.23
CA TYR A 76 -7.41 10.33 -3.08
C TYR A 76 -6.20 11.18 -3.47
N THR A 77 -6.35 12.23 -4.29
CA THR A 77 -5.22 13.11 -4.62
C THR A 77 -4.84 14.05 -3.47
N ASN A 78 -5.74 14.26 -2.51
CA ASN A 78 -5.52 15.08 -1.32
C ASN A 78 -5.44 14.24 -0.04
N ASP A 79 -5.46 12.91 -0.17
CA ASP A 79 -5.49 12.00 0.96
C ASP A 79 -4.19 12.04 1.77
N THR A 80 -4.34 12.13 3.08
CA THR A 80 -3.24 12.08 4.06
C THR A 80 -3.24 10.80 4.90
N THR A 81 -4.27 9.97 4.77
CA THR A 81 -4.48 8.72 5.50
C THR A 81 -3.91 7.49 4.79
N ASN A 82 -3.66 7.59 3.48
CA ASN A 82 -3.25 6.51 2.58
C ASN A 82 -4.30 5.39 2.48
N PHE A 83 -5.59 5.71 2.43
CA PHE A 83 -6.66 4.71 2.30
C PHE A 83 -6.41 3.80 1.09
N GLY A 84 -6.07 2.54 1.36
CA GLY A 84 -5.93 1.49 0.35
C GLY A 84 -4.74 1.64 -0.58
N ALA A 85 -3.86 2.62 -0.36
CA ALA A 85 -2.74 2.87 -1.26
C ALA A 85 -1.62 1.84 -1.11
N LEU A 86 -0.87 1.61 -2.20
CA LEU A 86 0.43 0.94 -2.11
C LEU A 86 1.48 1.95 -1.65
N VAL A 87 2.04 1.73 -0.47
CA VAL A 87 3.05 2.61 0.12
C VAL A 87 4.47 2.12 -0.21
N GLY A 88 5.36 3.07 -0.51
CA GLY A 88 6.74 2.82 -0.93
C GLY A 88 7.43 4.11 -1.39
N ARG A 89 8.74 4.14 -1.68
CA ARG A 89 9.67 3.00 -1.85
C ARG A 89 9.94 2.19 -0.57
N VAL A 90 9.85 2.86 0.59
CA VAL A 90 9.97 2.22 1.91
C VAL A 90 8.73 2.55 2.73
N ALA A 91 7.95 1.52 3.04
CA ALA A 91 6.80 1.58 3.94
C ALA A 91 7.24 1.88 5.38
N ASN A 92 6.32 2.50 6.12
CA ASN A 92 6.53 2.98 7.48
C ASN A 92 7.67 4.02 7.57
N ARG A 93 8.24 4.21 8.77
CA ARG A 93 9.16 5.31 9.06
C ARG A 93 10.63 4.96 8.82
N ILE A 94 11.38 5.96 8.37
CA ILE A 94 12.85 6.01 8.42
C ILE A 94 13.24 7.17 9.33
N ALA A 95 14.01 6.85 10.38
CA ALA A 95 14.41 7.81 11.41
C ALA A 95 15.25 8.95 10.83
N ASN A 96 14.96 10.19 11.27
CA ASN A 96 15.68 11.40 10.88
C ASN A 96 15.75 11.63 9.36
N ALA A 97 14.82 11.03 8.61
CA ALA A 97 14.76 11.11 7.15
C ALA A 97 16.12 10.80 6.49
N ARG A 98 16.84 9.79 7.00
CA ARG A 98 18.16 9.42 6.46
C ARG A 98 18.51 7.97 6.74
N PHE A 99 19.44 7.45 5.93
CA PHE A 99 20.12 6.18 6.19
C PHE A 99 21.51 6.19 5.56
N THR A 100 22.35 5.23 5.91
CA THR A 100 23.69 5.07 5.31
C THR A 100 23.77 3.75 4.56
N LEU A 101 24.23 3.80 3.32
CA LEU A 101 24.40 2.64 2.45
C LEU A 101 25.77 2.72 1.77
N ASN A 102 26.59 1.68 1.94
CA ASN A 102 27.96 1.60 1.42
C ASN A 102 28.82 2.83 1.77
N GLY A 103 28.74 3.28 3.03
CA GLY A 103 29.49 4.43 3.54
C GLY A 103 28.96 5.81 3.11
N ARG A 104 27.91 5.87 2.27
CA ARG A 104 27.27 7.12 1.86
C ARG A 104 25.96 7.33 2.62
N THR A 105 25.81 8.52 3.22
CA THR A 105 24.54 8.95 3.81
C THR A 105 23.61 9.48 2.73
N TYR A 106 22.38 9.00 2.74
CA TYR A 106 21.28 9.47 1.91
C TYR A 106 20.29 10.24 2.78
N HIS A 107 19.93 11.44 2.32
CA HIS A 107 18.90 12.26 2.95
C HIS A 107 17.61 12.13 2.14
N LEU A 108 16.54 11.81 2.84
CA LEU A 108 15.18 11.67 2.34
C LEU A 108 14.37 12.93 2.66
N LEU A 109 13.21 13.05 2.03
CA LEU A 109 12.29 14.13 2.35
C LEU A 109 11.46 13.77 3.59
N PRO A 110 11.52 14.58 4.68
CA PRO A 110 10.66 14.37 5.83
C PRO A 110 9.21 14.76 5.53
N ASN A 111 8.28 14.01 6.10
CA ASN A 111 6.83 14.26 6.02
C ASN A 111 6.08 13.84 7.28
N ASP A 112 6.80 13.36 8.30
CA ASP A 112 6.24 13.04 9.62
C ASP A 112 7.24 13.49 10.70
N GLY A 113 7.13 14.76 11.09
CA GLY A 113 8.14 15.43 11.91
C GLY A 113 9.51 15.44 11.21
N ASN A 114 10.54 14.91 11.88
CA ASN A 114 11.89 14.76 11.32
C ASN A 114 12.08 13.45 10.54
N ASN A 115 11.05 12.61 10.43
CA ASN A 115 11.13 11.29 9.82
C ASN A 115 10.53 11.29 8.41
N THR A 116 10.95 10.31 7.61
CA THR A 116 10.29 10.00 6.33
C THR A 116 9.33 8.85 6.57
N LEU A 117 8.05 9.05 6.26
CA LEU A 117 6.99 8.07 6.38
C LEU A 117 6.46 7.68 5.00
N HIS A 118 6.33 6.37 4.75
CA HIS A 118 5.73 5.80 3.53
C HIS A 118 6.36 6.31 2.22
N GLY A 119 7.69 6.44 2.22
CA GLY A 119 8.47 6.87 1.06
C GLY A 119 8.47 8.39 0.81
N GLY A 120 7.91 9.20 1.71
CA GLY A 120 8.00 10.66 1.66
C GLY A 120 6.73 11.36 1.13
N PRO A 121 6.77 12.70 0.99
CA PRO A 121 5.59 13.50 0.66
C PRO A 121 4.93 13.12 -0.69
N LYS A 122 5.68 12.57 -1.64
CA LYS A 122 5.19 12.02 -2.91
C LYS A 122 5.65 10.56 -3.09
N GLY A 123 5.43 9.73 -2.07
CA GLY A 123 5.63 8.28 -2.15
C GLY A 123 4.70 7.59 -3.16
N PHE A 124 4.82 6.27 -3.26
CA PHE A 124 4.16 5.44 -4.28
C PHE A 124 2.63 5.49 -4.26
N GLY A 125 2.03 5.82 -3.12
CA GLY A 125 0.59 6.03 -2.98
C GLY A 125 0.07 7.33 -3.60
N ARG A 126 0.96 8.22 -4.08
CA ARG A 126 0.64 9.58 -4.54
C ARG A 126 1.10 9.88 -5.97
N VAL A 127 1.29 8.83 -6.76
CA VAL A 127 1.74 8.92 -8.16
C VAL A 127 0.81 8.13 -9.07
N ILE A 128 0.84 8.46 -10.37
CA ILE A 128 0.05 7.74 -11.37
C ILE A 128 0.85 6.54 -11.88
N TRP A 129 0.31 5.35 -11.59
CA TRP A 129 0.78 4.09 -12.11
C TRP A 129 0.26 3.86 -13.52
N THR A 130 1.07 3.19 -14.33
CA THR A 130 0.68 2.72 -15.67
C THR A 130 -0.05 1.39 -15.52
N VAL A 131 -1.25 1.26 -16.09
CA VAL A 131 -1.89 -0.06 -16.27
C VAL A 131 -1.11 -0.81 -17.34
N LYS A 132 -0.43 -1.89 -16.96
CA LYS A 132 0.32 -2.74 -17.89
C LYS A 132 -0.57 -3.80 -18.51
N ASP A 133 -1.45 -4.36 -17.71
CA ASP A 133 -2.34 -5.43 -18.11
C ASP A 133 -3.59 -5.42 -17.25
N LYS A 134 -4.72 -5.82 -17.83
CA LYS A 134 -5.99 -6.05 -17.14
C LYS A 134 -6.74 -7.15 -17.88
N VAL A 135 -7.08 -8.19 -17.14
CA VAL A 135 -7.84 -9.33 -17.65
C VAL A 135 -9.11 -9.50 -16.83
N ASP A 136 -10.23 -9.67 -17.52
CA ASP A 136 -11.51 -10.08 -16.96
C ASP A 136 -11.72 -11.58 -17.14
N GLY A 137 -12.71 -12.17 -16.46
CA GLY A 137 -13.04 -13.59 -16.60
C GLY A 137 -13.09 -14.30 -15.25
N GLU A 138 -12.79 -15.60 -15.24
CA GLU A 138 -12.87 -16.46 -14.05
C GLU A 138 -11.79 -16.14 -13.00
N TYR A 139 -10.63 -15.66 -13.44
CA TYR A 139 -9.50 -15.28 -12.60
C TYR A 139 -9.03 -13.85 -12.93
N PRO A 140 -9.87 -12.83 -12.69
CA PRO A 140 -9.60 -11.47 -13.16
C PRO A 140 -8.42 -10.86 -12.39
N TYR A 141 -7.61 -10.08 -13.11
CA TYR A 141 -6.47 -9.37 -12.51
C TYR A 141 -6.17 -8.04 -13.20
N ILE A 142 -5.44 -7.18 -12.50
CA ILE A 142 -4.85 -5.96 -13.05
C ILE A 142 -3.41 -5.83 -12.56
N THR A 143 -2.49 -5.56 -13.47
CA THR A 143 -1.08 -5.27 -13.16
C THR A 143 -0.78 -3.80 -13.42
N LEU A 144 -0.32 -3.12 -12.38
CA LEU A 144 0.11 -1.73 -12.41
C LEU A 144 1.63 -1.65 -12.33
N TYR A 145 2.20 -0.65 -13.00
CA TYR A 145 3.64 -0.41 -13.05
C TYR A 145 4.01 1.04 -12.76
N TYR A 146 5.11 1.20 -12.03
CA TYR A 146 5.73 2.50 -11.79
C TYR A 146 7.26 2.40 -11.89
N ARG A 147 7.85 3.41 -12.53
CA ARG A 147 9.30 3.64 -12.54
C ARG A 147 9.58 4.76 -11.55
N SER A 148 10.30 4.44 -10.48
CA SER A 148 10.85 5.42 -9.55
C SER A 148 12.29 5.71 -9.97
N VAL A 149 12.61 6.96 -10.30
CA VAL A 149 13.94 7.33 -10.82
C VAL A 149 14.96 7.54 -9.68
N ASP A 150 16.25 7.46 -9.99
CA ASP A 150 17.34 7.79 -9.06
C ASP A 150 17.13 9.18 -8.43
N GLY A 151 17.22 9.26 -7.10
CA GLY A 151 17.00 10.47 -6.32
C GLY A 151 15.53 10.79 -6.03
N GLU A 152 14.57 10.01 -6.55
CA GLU A 152 13.15 10.22 -6.23
C GLU A 152 12.92 10.08 -4.72
N GLN A 153 12.35 11.13 -4.11
CA GLN A 153 12.17 11.26 -2.66
C GLN A 153 13.47 11.13 -1.83
N GLY A 154 14.64 11.23 -2.48
CA GLY A 154 15.97 11.08 -1.88
C GLY A 154 16.55 9.65 -1.95
N PHE A 155 15.81 8.67 -2.48
CA PHE A 155 16.28 7.29 -2.56
C PHE A 155 17.24 7.07 -3.76
N PRO A 156 18.32 6.29 -3.60
CA PRO A 156 19.24 5.98 -4.69
C PRO A 156 18.67 4.98 -5.68
N GLY A 157 19.06 5.09 -6.94
CA GLY A 157 18.83 4.09 -7.97
C GLY A 157 17.44 4.13 -8.57
N ASP A 158 17.40 3.83 -9.86
CA ASP A 158 16.17 3.57 -10.59
C ASP A 158 15.58 2.26 -10.08
N LEU A 159 14.26 2.25 -9.88
CA LEU A 159 13.51 1.10 -9.42
C LEU A 159 12.29 0.89 -10.30
N ASP A 160 12.21 -0.29 -10.90
CA ASP A 160 10.96 -0.79 -11.48
C ASP A 160 10.11 -1.43 -10.40
N VAL A 161 8.82 -1.07 -10.37
CA VAL A 161 7.87 -1.60 -9.41
C VAL A 161 6.60 -2.04 -10.12
N TYR A 162 6.13 -3.22 -9.75
CA TYR A 162 4.91 -3.82 -10.27
C TYR A 162 4.03 -4.26 -9.10
N VAL A 163 2.72 -4.05 -9.23
CA VAL A 163 1.73 -4.67 -8.35
C VAL A 163 0.62 -5.29 -9.18
N THR A 164 0.30 -6.55 -8.87
CA THR A 164 -0.83 -7.26 -9.44
C THR A 164 -1.88 -7.50 -8.37
N TYR A 165 -3.09 -7.00 -8.61
CA TYR A 165 -4.28 -7.35 -7.85
C TYR A 165 -5.02 -8.44 -8.62
N LYS A 166 -5.34 -9.56 -7.96
CA LYS A 166 -5.96 -10.71 -8.61
C LYS A 166 -7.01 -11.36 -7.72
N ILE A 167 -8.16 -11.73 -8.30
CA ILE A 167 -9.09 -12.66 -7.64
C ILE A 167 -8.66 -14.06 -8.06
N ASP A 168 -8.07 -14.81 -7.12
CA ASP A 168 -7.54 -16.16 -7.38
C ASP A 168 -8.59 -17.24 -7.26
N ASP A 169 -9.59 -17.03 -6.40
CA ASP A 169 -10.67 -17.96 -6.15
C ASP A 169 -11.87 -17.21 -5.57
N ASP A 170 -12.95 -17.93 -5.26
CA ASP A 170 -14.10 -17.37 -4.57
C ASP A 170 -13.65 -16.70 -3.25
N PHE A 171 -13.87 -15.38 -3.17
CA PHE A 171 -13.52 -14.56 -2.01
C PHE A 171 -12.03 -14.58 -1.62
N VAL A 172 -11.14 -14.77 -2.60
CA VAL A 172 -9.68 -14.71 -2.38
C VAL A 172 -9.06 -13.61 -3.24
N LEU A 173 -8.55 -12.56 -2.59
CA LEU A 173 -7.81 -11.47 -3.22
C LEU A 173 -6.30 -11.63 -2.95
N SER A 174 -5.52 -11.73 -4.01
CA SER A 174 -4.06 -11.67 -3.94
C SER A 174 -3.52 -10.32 -4.38
N VAL A 175 -2.46 -9.88 -3.68
CA VAL A 175 -1.67 -8.69 -4.00
C VAL A 175 -0.22 -9.14 -4.14
N ILE A 176 0.31 -9.03 -5.35
CA ILE A 176 1.64 -9.52 -5.71
C ILE A 176 2.48 -8.31 -6.08
N MET A 177 3.50 -8.01 -5.28
CA MET A 177 4.36 -6.85 -5.45
C MET A 177 5.77 -7.29 -5.80
N HIS A 178 6.27 -6.80 -6.93
CA HIS A 178 7.65 -7.04 -7.37
C HIS A 178 8.37 -5.72 -7.57
N ALA A 179 9.64 -5.68 -7.22
CA ALA A 179 10.48 -4.54 -7.55
C ALA A 179 11.90 -4.95 -7.94
N VAL A 180 12.51 -4.23 -8.88
CA VAL A 180 13.83 -4.54 -9.44
C VAL A 180 14.68 -3.27 -9.47
N PRO A 181 15.72 -3.18 -8.62
CA PRO A 181 16.71 -2.12 -8.73
C PRO A 181 17.44 -2.24 -10.07
N LEU A 182 17.55 -1.13 -10.80
CA LEU A 182 18.17 -1.14 -12.13
C LEU A 182 19.60 -0.60 -12.10
N THR A 183 19.87 0.44 -11.31
CA THR A 183 21.13 1.18 -11.41
C THR A 183 21.98 1.20 -10.14
N LYS A 184 21.37 1.18 -8.94
CA LYS A 184 22.10 1.20 -7.65
C LYS A 184 21.40 0.33 -6.62
N PRO A 185 22.13 -0.17 -5.61
CA PRO A 185 21.51 -0.73 -4.41
C PRO A 185 20.61 0.31 -3.72
N THR A 186 19.43 -0.12 -3.26
CA THR A 186 18.43 0.74 -2.62
C THR A 186 17.63 -0.05 -1.58
N PRO A 187 17.14 0.59 -0.51
CA PRO A 187 16.10 -0.02 0.29
C PRO A 187 14.81 -0.17 -0.50
N ILE A 188 14.12 -1.29 -0.29
CA ILE A 188 12.77 -1.55 -0.81
C ILE A 188 11.97 -2.22 0.31
N ASN A 189 10.83 -1.63 0.65
CA ASN A 189 9.86 -2.22 1.56
C ASN A 189 8.48 -1.72 1.11
N LEU A 190 7.67 -2.59 0.52
CA LEU A 190 6.35 -2.20 0.00
C LEU A 190 5.28 -2.72 0.94
N ALA A 191 4.17 -2.00 1.06
CA ALA A 191 3.02 -2.48 1.80
C ALA A 191 1.70 -2.00 1.20
N GLN A 192 0.64 -2.75 1.45
CA GLN A 192 -0.72 -2.40 1.05
C GLN A 192 -1.48 -1.83 2.24
N HIS A 193 -1.88 -0.56 2.16
CA HIS A 193 -2.44 0.21 3.28
C HIS A 193 -3.99 0.22 3.29
N THR A 194 -4.61 -0.93 3.03
CA THR A 194 -6.08 -1.04 3.12
C THR A 194 -6.54 -0.97 4.57
N TYR A 195 -7.54 -0.13 4.82
CA TYR A 195 -8.26 -0.08 6.08
C TYR A 195 -9.48 -0.97 5.97
N TRP A 196 -9.51 -2.03 6.79
CA TRP A 196 -10.54 -3.04 6.81
C TRP A 196 -11.57 -2.76 7.90
N ASN A 197 -12.83 -2.97 7.57
CA ASN A 197 -13.94 -3.05 8.50
C ASN A 197 -14.90 -4.14 8.03
N LEU A 198 -14.86 -5.31 8.68
CA LEU A 198 -15.57 -6.50 8.21
C LEU A 198 -17.08 -6.40 8.39
N GLY A 199 -17.58 -5.54 9.28
CA GLY A 199 -19.00 -5.19 9.34
C GLY A 199 -19.49 -4.39 8.12
N GLY A 200 -18.57 -3.83 7.34
CA GLY A 200 -18.80 -2.86 6.27
C GLY A 200 -18.19 -1.51 6.63
N HIS A 201 -17.73 -0.74 5.64
CA HIS A 201 -16.97 0.50 5.87
C HIS A 201 -17.70 1.54 6.73
N GLU A 202 -19.02 1.52 6.76
CA GLU A 202 -19.87 2.43 7.51
C GLU A 202 -20.40 1.84 8.83
N SER A 203 -19.93 0.66 9.22
CA SER A 203 -20.42 -0.07 10.40
C SER A 203 -19.91 0.48 11.75
N GLY A 204 -19.06 1.51 11.69
CA GLY A 204 -18.43 2.16 12.84
C GLY A 204 -17.24 1.37 13.38
N SER A 205 -17.01 1.45 14.68
CA SER A 205 -15.73 1.03 15.25
C SER A 205 -15.42 -0.47 15.17
N ILE A 206 -14.17 -0.83 14.86
CA ILE A 206 -13.64 -2.21 14.84
C ILE A 206 -13.33 -2.79 16.23
N LEU A 207 -13.60 -2.07 17.33
CA LEU A 207 -13.17 -2.51 18.67
C LEU A 207 -13.83 -3.80 19.17
N GLU A 208 -15.00 -4.15 18.63
CA GLU A 208 -15.67 -5.42 18.92
C GLU A 208 -15.11 -6.60 18.11
N ASP A 209 -14.39 -6.32 17.01
CA ASP A 209 -13.79 -7.34 16.16
C ASP A 209 -12.75 -8.14 16.95
N ARG A 210 -12.65 -9.42 16.61
CA ARG A 210 -11.67 -10.33 17.21
C ARG A 210 -10.50 -10.50 16.27
N ILE A 211 -9.29 -10.41 16.80
CA ILE A 211 -8.07 -10.62 16.03
C ILE A 211 -7.18 -11.67 16.70
N LYS A 212 -6.57 -12.52 15.87
CA LYS A 212 -5.42 -13.37 16.21
C LYS A 212 -4.27 -13.00 15.28
N ILE A 213 -3.10 -12.73 15.83
CA ILE A 213 -1.87 -12.44 15.07
C ILE A 213 -0.86 -13.56 15.36
N PHE A 214 -0.33 -14.18 14.30
CA PHE A 214 0.61 -15.30 14.39
C PHE A 214 2.06 -14.80 14.63
N ALA A 215 2.22 -14.04 15.71
CA ALA A 215 3.46 -13.42 16.10
C ALA A 215 3.63 -13.47 17.63
N SER A 216 4.86 -13.73 18.08
CA SER A 216 5.21 -13.79 19.50
C SER A 216 6.03 -12.60 19.99
N HIS A 217 6.43 -11.72 19.06
CA HIS A 217 7.25 -10.55 19.35
C HIS A 217 6.77 -9.33 18.55
N ILE A 218 7.17 -8.15 19.00
CA ILE A 218 6.99 -6.85 18.34
C ILE A 218 8.32 -6.12 18.26
N THR A 219 8.38 -5.04 17.47
CA THR A 219 9.47 -4.06 17.50
C THR A 219 9.00 -2.79 18.22
N PRO A 220 9.25 -2.65 19.54
CA PRO A 220 8.79 -1.49 20.32
C PRO A 220 9.31 -0.18 19.75
N VAL A 221 8.48 0.86 19.82
CA VAL A 221 8.78 2.19 19.28
C VAL A 221 9.01 3.22 20.38
N ASN A 222 9.70 4.29 20.03
CA ASN A 222 9.81 5.50 20.84
C ASN A 222 8.60 6.44 20.61
N ASP A 223 8.69 7.62 21.21
CA ASP A 223 7.74 8.73 21.20
C ASP A 223 7.41 9.24 19.79
N GLN A 224 8.31 9.01 18.83
CA GLN A 224 8.19 9.38 17.42
C GLN A 224 7.74 8.22 16.53
N LEU A 225 7.30 7.11 17.16
CA LEU A 225 6.91 5.87 16.49
C LEU A 225 8.03 5.21 15.67
N ILE A 226 9.29 5.51 16.00
CA ILE A 226 10.48 4.87 15.43
C ILE A 226 10.83 3.65 16.28
N PRO A 227 11.07 2.47 15.67
CA PRO A 227 11.55 1.31 16.41
C PRO A 227 12.82 1.62 17.22
N THR A 228 12.90 1.04 18.41
CA THR A 228 14.07 1.18 19.28
C THR A 228 15.24 0.29 18.85
N GLY A 229 15.01 -0.64 17.91
CA GLY A 229 15.92 -1.74 17.58
C GLY A 229 15.74 -2.99 18.45
N GLU A 230 14.91 -2.94 19.49
CA GLU A 230 14.56 -4.10 20.32
C GLU A 230 13.54 -5.01 19.60
N ILE A 231 13.64 -6.32 19.83
CA ILE A 231 12.58 -7.30 19.53
C ILE A 231 12.06 -7.82 20.87
N ARG A 232 10.82 -7.47 21.22
CA ARG A 232 10.24 -7.74 22.55
C ARG A 232 9.12 -8.76 22.48
N SER A 233 9.08 -9.70 23.41
CA SER A 233 7.97 -10.66 23.51
C SER A 233 6.64 -9.95 23.81
N VAL A 234 5.56 -10.44 23.20
CA VAL A 234 4.20 -9.96 23.50
C VAL A 234 3.61 -10.54 24.78
N SER A 235 4.23 -11.59 25.34
CA SER A 235 3.69 -12.31 26.50
C SER A 235 3.45 -11.40 27.71
N GLY A 236 2.24 -11.41 28.26
CA GLY A 236 1.86 -10.57 29.40
C GLY A 236 1.63 -9.09 29.07
N THR A 237 1.77 -8.68 27.81
CA THR A 237 1.59 -7.30 27.35
C THR A 237 0.19 -7.09 26.74
N PRO A 238 -0.28 -5.83 26.56
CA PRO A 238 -1.51 -5.58 25.80
C PRO A 238 -1.43 -6.01 24.33
N PHE A 239 -0.23 -6.24 23.79
CA PHE A 239 0.01 -6.66 22.41
C PHE A 239 -0.16 -8.18 22.19
N ASP A 240 -0.50 -8.96 23.22
CA ASP A 240 -0.66 -10.41 23.09
C ASP A 240 -2.00 -10.78 22.41
N PHE A 241 -1.93 -11.00 21.10
CA PHE A 241 -3.00 -11.53 20.24
C PHE A 241 -2.63 -12.91 19.66
N ARG A 242 -1.75 -13.67 20.33
CA ARG A 242 -1.45 -15.06 19.90
C ARG A 242 -2.68 -15.95 19.95
N GLU A 243 -3.59 -15.64 20.87
CA GLU A 243 -4.95 -16.18 20.89
C GLU A 243 -5.99 -15.13 20.48
N PRO A 244 -7.11 -15.52 19.84
CA PRO A 244 -8.12 -14.57 19.37
C PRO A 244 -8.68 -13.76 20.54
N ALA A 245 -8.59 -12.44 20.44
CA ALA A 245 -9.14 -11.51 21.44
C ALA A 245 -9.81 -10.31 20.77
N LYS A 246 -10.79 -9.70 21.44
CA LYS A 246 -11.41 -8.45 20.97
C LYS A 246 -10.35 -7.35 20.92
N ILE A 247 -10.30 -6.59 19.83
CA ILE A 247 -9.33 -5.49 19.67
C ILE A 247 -9.45 -4.49 20.82
N GLY A 248 -10.69 -4.13 21.21
CA GLY A 248 -10.96 -3.20 22.30
C GLY A 248 -10.60 -3.69 23.70
N SER A 249 -10.41 -5.00 23.91
CA SER A 249 -10.24 -5.57 25.26
C SER A 249 -9.00 -5.07 26.01
N LYS A 250 -7.94 -4.72 25.29
CA LYS A 250 -6.65 -4.28 25.86
C LYS A 250 -6.18 -2.91 25.33
N ILE A 251 -6.90 -2.32 24.38
CA ILE A 251 -6.46 -1.10 23.67
C ILE A 251 -6.27 0.09 24.61
N GLY A 252 -7.07 0.21 25.67
CA GLY A 252 -6.93 1.28 26.67
C GLY A 252 -5.62 1.26 27.47
N ARG A 253 -4.86 0.16 27.40
CA ARG A 253 -3.50 0.05 27.99
C ARG A 253 -2.40 0.47 27.01
N VAL A 254 -2.74 0.83 25.78
CA VAL A 254 -1.81 1.28 24.74
C VAL A 254 -2.13 2.75 24.43
N PRO A 255 -1.32 3.70 24.91
CA PRO A 255 -1.52 5.11 24.61
C PRO A 255 -1.62 5.35 23.11
N GLY A 256 -2.73 5.95 22.66
CA GLY A 256 -2.98 6.22 21.25
C GLY A 256 -3.52 5.05 20.43
N GLY A 257 -3.66 3.83 20.98
CA GLY A 257 -4.12 2.65 20.25
C GLY A 257 -2.98 1.85 19.61
N TYR A 258 -3.30 0.76 18.91
CA TYR A 258 -2.27 -0.08 18.29
C TYR A 258 -1.74 0.59 17.03
N ASP A 259 -0.42 0.75 16.97
CA ASP A 259 0.34 1.13 15.78
C ASP A 259 1.74 0.50 15.93
N ILE A 260 1.83 -0.81 15.72
CA ILE A 260 3.04 -1.57 16.03
C ILE A 260 3.31 -2.66 15.00
N ASN A 261 4.59 -2.86 14.69
CA ASN A 261 5.04 -3.97 13.86
C ASN A 261 5.21 -5.24 14.72
N TYR A 262 4.49 -6.28 14.34
CA TYR A 262 4.62 -7.64 14.86
C TYR A 262 5.67 -8.41 14.06
N VAL A 263 6.51 -9.17 14.77
CA VAL A 263 7.50 -10.07 14.18
C VAL A 263 6.86 -11.44 13.95
N LEU A 264 6.65 -11.79 12.68
CA LEU A 264 5.95 -13.01 12.30
C LEU A 264 6.82 -14.24 12.54
N SER A 265 6.25 -15.23 13.21
CA SER A 265 6.97 -16.44 13.64
C SER A 265 6.25 -17.74 13.27
N SER A 266 5.13 -17.68 12.54
CA SER A 266 4.46 -18.87 12.03
C SER A 266 5.32 -19.63 11.02
N PRO A 267 5.21 -20.98 10.94
CA PRO A 267 5.82 -21.75 9.88
C PRO A 267 5.40 -21.22 8.51
N ALA A 268 6.36 -21.13 7.60
CA ALA A 268 6.13 -20.77 6.21
C ALA A 268 6.22 -21.98 5.30
N ASP A 269 5.53 -21.90 4.16
CA ASP A 269 5.72 -22.84 3.07
C ASP A 269 7.07 -22.61 2.34
N VAL A 270 7.31 -23.40 1.29
CA VAL A 270 8.53 -23.33 0.47
C VAL A 270 8.73 -21.98 -0.24
N GLN A 271 7.67 -21.17 -0.37
CA GLN A 271 7.72 -19.83 -0.96
C GLN A 271 7.81 -18.73 0.11
N GLY A 272 7.91 -19.09 1.38
CA GLY A 272 7.97 -18.16 2.51
C GLY A 272 6.60 -17.67 2.98
N VAL A 273 5.51 -18.10 2.35
CA VAL A 273 4.15 -17.67 2.65
C VAL A 273 3.66 -18.36 3.93
N ARG A 274 3.07 -17.58 4.83
CA ARG A 274 2.55 -18.05 6.11
C ARG A 274 1.26 -17.32 6.47
N LYS A 275 0.47 -17.92 7.36
CA LYS A 275 -0.68 -17.25 7.96
C LYS A 275 -0.18 -16.15 8.90
N VAL A 276 -0.67 -14.94 8.70
CA VAL A 276 -0.25 -13.70 9.38
C VAL A 276 -1.23 -13.34 10.48
N ALA A 277 -2.51 -13.25 10.13
CA ALA A 277 -3.56 -12.85 11.05
C ALA A 277 -4.92 -13.43 10.63
N VAL A 278 -5.83 -13.52 11.59
CA VAL A 278 -7.26 -13.78 11.37
C VAL A 278 -8.03 -12.68 12.08
N VAL A 279 -8.94 -12.02 11.36
CA VAL A 279 -9.87 -11.02 11.88
C VAL A 279 -11.29 -11.54 11.70
N GLU A 280 -12.10 -11.47 12.74
CA GLU A 280 -13.51 -11.84 12.70
C GLU A 280 -14.35 -10.63 13.09
N ASP A 281 -15.38 -10.32 12.31
CA ASP A 281 -16.32 -9.25 12.65
C ASP A 281 -16.99 -9.52 14.00
N GLY A 282 -16.94 -8.53 14.89
CA GLY A 282 -17.55 -8.59 16.22
C GLY A 282 -19.05 -8.30 16.23
N ARG A 283 -19.62 -7.85 15.10
CA ARG A 283 -20.98 -7.27 15.01
C ARG A 283 -22.01 -8.18 14.34
N GLY A 284 -21.63 -9.41 13.99
CA GLY A 284 -22.57 -10.45 13.58
C GLY A 284 -22.85 -10.55 12.08
N SER A 285 -21.99 -9.98 11.22
CA SER A 285 -21.95 -10.30 9.79
C SER A 285 -21.43 -11.72 9.51
N GLY A 286 -20.69 -12.31 10.45
CA GLY A 286 -20.05 -13.60 10.25
C GLY A 286 -18.84 -13.55 9.29
N ARG A 287 -18.47 -12.38 8.75
CA ARG A 287 -17.29 -12.25 7.89
C ARG A 287 -16.01 -12.49 8.67
N VAL A 288 -15.11 -13.26 8.07
CA VAL A 288 -13.77 -13.55 8.58
C VAL A 288 -12.76 -13.23 7.49
N LEU A 289 -11.69 -12.53 7.85
CA LEU A 289 -10.53 -12.28 7.00
C LEU A 289 -9.33 -13.08 7.53
N GLU A 290 -8.76 -13.95 6.70
CA GLU A 290 -7.44 -14.51 6.90
C GLU A 290 -6.42 -13.81 6.00
N LEU A 291 -5.33 -13.31 6.60
CA LEU A 291 -4.20 -12.74 5.87
C LEU A 291 -3.06 -13.76 5.82
N TRP A 292 -2.54 -13.99 4.62
CA TRP A 292 -1.36 -14.80 4.35
C TRP A 292 -0.32 -13.95 3.61
N ALA A 293 0.96 -14.05 3.97
CA ALA A 293 2.01 -13.29 3.28
C ALA A 293 3.40 -13.89 3.48
N ASN A 294 4.37 -13.42 2.70
CA ASN A 294 5.77 -13.85 2.76
C ASN A 294 6.72 -12.86 3.48
N GLN A 295 6.19 -11.75 4.01
CA GLN A 295 7.01 -10.74 4.70
C GLN A 295 7.33 -11.15 6.15
N PRO A 296 8.43 -10.61 6.72
CA PRO A 296 8.84 -10.95 8.07
C PRO A 296 8.00 -10.28 9.16
N GLY A 297 7.32 -9.17 8.85
CA GLY A 297 6.52 -8.42 9.80
C GLY A 297 5.15 -8.04 9.29
N VAL A 298 4.30 -7.59 10.22
CA VAL A 298 3.00 -6.96 9.92
C VAL A 298 2.78 -5.76 10.84
N GLN A 299 2.54 -4.59 10.26
CA GLN A 299 2.02 -3.45 11.02
C GLN A 299 0.56 -3.71 11.35
N PHE A 300 0.23 -3.69 12.64
CA PHE A 300 -1.16 -3.64 13.09
C PHE A 300 -1.46 -2.23 13.57
N TYR A 301 -2.31 -1.55 12.79
CA TYR A 301 -2.72 -0.17 13.05
C TYR A 301 -4.25 -0.09 13.16
N THR A 302 -4.76 0.52 14.23
CA THR A 302 -6.21 0.60 14.51
C THR A 302 -6.85 1.93 14.12
N GLY A 303 -6.36 2.60 13.07
CA GLY A 303 -7.02 3.82 12.58
C GLY A 303 -7.00 4.98 13.58
N ASN A 304 -5.96 5.05 14.41
CA ASN A 304 -5.86 5.95 15.57
C ASN A 304 -5.90 7.44 15.21
N PHE A 305 -5.46 7.78 13.99
CA PHE A 305 -5.35 9.16 13.51
C PHE A 305 -6.53 9.58 12.63
N LEU A 306 -7.56 8.74 12.46
CA LEU A 306 -8.79 9.13 11.79
C LEU A 306 -9.55 10.14 12.65
N LYS A 307 -9.69 11.38 12.17
CA LYS A 307 -10.22 12.50 12.99
C LYS A 307 -11.63 12.92 12.58
N HIS A 308 -11.96 12.90 11.29
CA HIS A 308 -13.32 13.08 10.74
C HIS A 308 -13.28 12.99 9.20
N GLU A 309 -12.77 11.89 8.66
CA GLU A 309 -12.51 11.79 7.22
C GLU A 309 -13.81 11.53 6.45
N ARG A 310 -14.20 12.43 5.55
CA ARG A 310 -15.38 12.24 4.71
C ARG A 310 -15.10 11.16 3.65
N GLY A 311 -15.55 9.94 3.92
CA GLY A 311 -15.39 8.77 3.07
C GLY A 311 -16.53 8.55 2.08
N LYS A 312 -16.68 7.29 1.67
CA LYS A 312 -17.74 6.82 0.75
C LYS A 312 -19.15 7.08 1.30
N ASN A 313 -20.09 7.29 0.39
CA ASN A 313 -21.52 7.50 0.67
C ASN A 313 -21.79 8.65 1.66
N GLY A 314 -20.85 9.60 1.78
CA GLY A 314 -20.92 10.69 2.76
C GLY A 314 -20.70 10.27 4.22
N HIS A 315 -20.30 9.03 4.49
CA HIS A 315 -19.95 8.57 5.84
C HIS A 315 -18.66 9.24 6.31
N TYR A 316 -18.59 9.62 7.59
CA TYR A 316 -17.39 10.21 8.18
C TYR A 316 -16.67 9.19 9.05
N TYR A 317 -15.49 8.75 8.62
CA TYR A 317 -14.64 7.84 9.37
C TYR A 317 -13.99 8.55 10.56
N LYS A 318 -14.02 7.89 11.71
CA LYS A 318 -13.50 8.33 13.00
C LYS A 318 -12.48 7.33 13.52
N ILE A 319 -11.86 7.69 14.64
CA ILE A 319 -10.91 6.85 15.35
C ILE A 319 -11.44 5.43 15.51
N HIS A 320 -10.64 4.46 15.11
CA HIS A 320 -10.97 3.03 15.18
C HIS A 320 -12.12 2.56 14.28
N ASP A 321 -12.50 3.27 13.22
CA ASP A 321 -13.48 2.77 12.23
C ASP A 321 -12.88 1.78 11.21
N GLY A 322 -11.56 1.58 11.22
CA GLY A 322 -10.90 0.58 10.40
C GLY A 322 -9.54 0.19 10.97
N LEU A 323 -9.08 -1.00 10.59
CA LEU A 323 -7.74 -1.50 10.92
C LEU A 323 -6.91 -1.75 9.65
N CYS A 324 -5.60 -1.59 9.76
CA CYS A 324 -4.64 -1.98 8.72
C CYS A 324 -3.81 -3.18 9.18
N LEU A 325 -3.51 -4.05 8.22
CA LEU A 325 -2.59 -5.18 8.38
C LEU A 325 -1.56 -5.11 7.25
N GLU A 326 -0.57 -4.26 7.42
CA GLU A 326 0.46 -3.99 6.42
C GLU A 326 1.60 -4.98 6.61
N THR A 327 1.59 -6.10 5.86
CA THR A 327 2.74 -7.02 5.89
C THR A 327 3.92 -6.33 5.22
N GLN A 328 5.10 -6.36 5.83
CA GLN A 328 6.25 -5.56 5.43
C GLN A 328 7.57 -6.08 6.03
N GLY A 329 8.70 -5.58 5.55
CA GLY A 329 9.95 -5.53 6.30
C GLY A 329 9.81 -4.66 7.56
N PHE A 330 10.65 -4.87 8.57
CA PHE A 330 10.54 -4.10 9.81
C PHE A 330 10.78 -2.60 9.56
N PRO A 331 9.98 -1.71 10.18
CA PRO A 331 10.21 -0.27 10.07
C PRO A 331 11.63 0.11 10.49
N ASP A 332 12.16 1.15 9.86
CA ASP A 332 13.52 1.66 10.08
C ASP A 332 14.66 0.61 10.00
N SER A 333 14.43 -0.55 9.36
CA SER A 333 15.44 -1.61 9.19
C SER A 333 16.75 -1.12 8.55
N VAL A 334 16.69 -0.08 7.73
CA VAL A 334 17.87 0.58 7.14
C VAL A 334 18.82 1.21 8.17
N ASN A 335 18.33 1.50 9.38
CA ASN A 335 19.09 2.06 10.50
C ASN A 335 19.27 1.07 11.66
N HIS A 336 18.73 -0.15 11.55
CA HIS A 336 18.83 -1.20 12.56
C HIS A 336 19.49 -2.46 11.99
N PRO A 337 20.81 -2.63 12.11
CA PRO A 337 21.53 -3.74 11.47
C PRO A 337 21.15 -5.13 12.00
N LYS A 338 20.44 -5.21 13.13
CA LYS A 338 19.90 -6.47 13.68
C LYS A 338 18.54 -6.86 13.09
N PHE A 339 17.88 -5.94 12.38
CA PHE A 339 16.63 -6.24 11.69
C PHE A 339 16.92 -6.91 10.33
N PRO A 340 15.95 -7.68 9.77
CA PRO A 340 16.10 -8.26 8.45
C PRO A 340 16.41 -7.19 7.40
N ASN A 341 17.48 -7.40 6.64
CA ASN A 341 17.92 -6.46 5.61
C ASN A 341 16.84 -6.23 4.55
N GLN A 342 16.63 -4.95 4.17
CA GLN A 342 15.72 -4.52 3.11
C GLN A 342 16.45 -3.83 1.95
N ILE A 343 17.78 -3.94 1.87
CA ILE A 343 18.58 -3.42 0.75
C ILE A 343 18.65 -4.45 -0.38
N TYR A 344 18.27 -4.02 -1.58
CA TYR A 344 18.33 -4.81 -2.81
C TYR A 344 19.26 -4.15 -3.82
N SER A 345 20.07 -4.96 -4.50
CA SER A 345 21.03 -4.56 -5.52
C SER A 345 20.54 -4.92 -6.93
N PRO A 346 21.07 -4.28 -7.99
CA PRO A 346 20.81 -4.70 -9.36
C PRO A 346 21.08 -6.20 -9.56
N GLY A 347 20.18 -6.88 -10.27
CA GLY A 347 20.17 -8.33 -10.43
C GLY A 347 19.37 -9.10 -9.35
N GLN A 348 18.95 -8.43 -8.27
CA GLN A 348 18.02 -8.99 -7.29
C GLN A 348 16.58 -8.56 -7.56
N VAL A 349 15.62 -9.39 -7.15
CA VAL A 349 14.18 -9.11 -7.26
C VAL A 349 13.58 -9.09 -5.87
N TYR A 350 12.99 -7.96 -5.48
CA TYR A 350 12.10 -7.88 -4.33
C TYR A 350 10.80 -8.60 -4.68
N LYS A 351 10.34 -9.49 -3.79
CA LYS A 351 9.08 -10.21 -3.95
C LYS A 351 8.26 -10.17 -2.68
N HIS A 352 7.03 -9.70 -2.81
CA HIS A 352 6.10 -9.64 -1.70
C HIS A 352 4.74 -10.14 -2.15
N PHE A 353 4.33 -11.24 -1.54
CA PHE A 353 3.03 -11.87 -1.77
C PHE A 353 2.13 -11.62 -0.56
N MET A 354 0.90 -11.20 -0.82
CA MET A 354 -0.18 -11.11 0.17
C MET A 354 -1.42 -11.80 -0.40
N GLN A 355 -2.16 -12.50 0.44
CA GLN A 355 -3.45 -13.09 0.10
C GLN A 355 -4.44 -12.86 1.24
N PHE A 356 -5.53 -12.18 0.91
CA PHE A 356 -6.68 -11.95 1.75
C PHE A 356 -7.73 -13.00 1.40
N LYS A 357 -7.99 -13.94 2.31
CA LYS A 357 -9.02 -14.97 2.14
C LYS A 357 -10.20 -14.60 3.02
N PHE A 358 -11.38 -14.44 2.42
CA PHE A 358 -12.59 -14.19 3.17
C PHE A 358 -13.42 -15.46 3.31
N SER A 359 -14.05 -15.63 4.47
CA SER A 359 -15.03 -16.69 4.72
C SER A 359 -16.17 -16.18 5.60
N PHE A 360 -17.20 -17.00 5.77
CA PHE A 360 -18.44 -16.63 6.44
C PHE A 360 -18.81 -17.69 7.48
N LYS A 361 -19.10 -17.26 8.72
CA LYS A 361 -19.47 -18.10 9.85
C LYS A 361 -20.91 -17.91 10.30
#